data_AF-A0A2G8KUA1-F1
#
_entry.id   AF-A0A2G8KUA1-F1
#
_cell.length_a   1.000
_cell.length_b   1.000
_cell.length_c   1.000
_cell.angle_alpha   90.00
_cell.angle_beta   90.00
_cell.angle_gamma   90.00
#
_symmetry.space_group_name_H-M   'P 1'
#
loop_
_entity.id
_entity.type
_entity.pdbx_description
1 polymer ?
#
loop_
_entity_poly.entity_id
_entity_poly.type
_entity_poly.pdbx_seq_one_letter_code
_entity_poly.pdbx_strand_id
1 'polypeptide(L)'
;MEDGPWPPIVWFIMKISAIFYHRQIVGQRRCMSCEKEFYKNTRRVRDTARTVSDGYRRSRKHEDFDLTSCYETVYDDSSITREGSSSECLACESLWWDRYGHVMKYTEESIGLKYWNHPGSWFVSILILTIIIILVIYEAVVLERNYFAKHDRIVNLLSYIAFYSPLVVFPCMTVYSKVARAFSWRGRGIWATTLNARFIVQRLQFLDLAVKGVPAKHFLVLCLIWPVFAATYRTYIKLGVKGQTGLPDKISCLTVAIAELIWGCFMFQLFLIRISFQNHFQLLLKFLQKFEGETELCQQVIRRVLVDFKCYQKVRSCIYVCHDTACILGAATSISWFYMVNDMVNDGSKDHEWFVMEKNVNFMIWSDVAMFFSLGPLAIGGFNANYIWENFQISVIFMKRDEERKFWNDIIRFLKQVQDDVPLISLTTVLAMVGLYVTVEFGKQVVDF
;
A
#
# COMPACT_ATOMS: atom_id res chain seq x y z
N MET A 1 -5.97 -2.44 -32.59
CA MET A 1 -6.47 -3.53 -31.73
C MET A 1 -7.39 -2.87 -30.74
N GLU A 2 -8.66 -3.24 -30.71
CA GLU A 2 -9.60 -2.75 -29.70
C GLU A 2 -9.31 -3.51 -28.40
N ASP A 3 -8.65 -2.84 -27.47
CA ASP A 3 -8.36 -3.45 -26.17
C ASP A 3 -9.67 -3.57 -25.39
N GLY A 4 -10.02 -4.81 -25.05
CA GLY A 4 -11.19 -5.12 -24.21
C GLY A 4 -11.06 -4.57 -22.79
N PRO A 5 -12.16 -4.60 -22.01
CA PRO A 5 -12.16 -4.10 -20.64
C PRO A 5 -11.20 -4.90 -19.75
N TRP A 6 -10.73 -4.27 -18.67
CA TRP A 6 -9.89 -4.97 -17.69
C TRP A 6 -10.65 -6.13 -17.03
N PRO A 7 -9.93 -7.21 -16.62
CA PRO A 7 -10.55 -8.33 -15.94
C PRO A 7 -11.38 -7.87 -14.72
N PRO A 8 -12.67 -8.27 -14.62
CA PRO A 8 -13.57 -7.85 -13.53
C PRO A 8 -13.01 -8.09 -12.12
N ILE A 9 -12.18 -9.14 -11.97
CA ILE A 9 -11.54 -9.48 -10.71
C ILE A 9 -10.64 -8.37 -10.16
N VAL A 10 -10.03 -7.54 -11.01
CA VAL A 10 -9.21 -6.39 -10.58
C VAL A 10 -10.08 -5.35 -9.88
N TRP A 11 -11.24 -5.05 -10.47
CA TRP A 11 -12.23 -4.14 -9.88
C TRP A 11 -12.83 -4.70 -8.60
N PHE A 12 -13.12 -6.01 -8.58
CA PHE A 12 -13.59 -6.71 -7.40
C PHE A 12 -12.61 -6.61 -6.21
N ILE A 13 -11.30 -6.82 -6.46
CA ILE A 13 -10.26 -6.69 -5.42
C ILE A 13 -10.18 -5.24 -4.91
N MET A 14 -10.19 -4.26 -5.82
CA MET A 14 -10.24 -2.84 -5.43
C MET A 14 -11.48 -2.50 -4.59
N LYS A 15 -12.61 -3.15 -4.88
CA LYS A 15 -13.86 -2.98 -4.13
C LYS A 15 -13.79 -3.57 -2.73
N ILE A 16 -13.31 -4.80 -2.61
CA ILE A 16 -13.14 -5.46 -1.30
C ILE A 16 -12.19 -4.63 -0.43
N SER A 17 -11.05 -4.20 -0.97
CA SER A 17 -10.10 -3.35 -0.24
C SER A 17 -10.61 -1.92 0.03
N ALA A 18 -11.88 -1.61 -0.29
CA ALA A 18 -12.50 -0.32 -0.08
C ALA A 18 -11.71 0.85 -0.72
N ILE A 19 -11.19 0.64 -1.93
CA ILE A 19 -10.51 1.69 -2.70
C ILE A 19 -11.52 2.31 -3.66
N PHE A 20 -12.08 3.46 -3.27
CA PHE A 20 -13.17 4.15 -3.98
C PHE A 20 -12.91 5.65 -4.16
N TYR A 21 -13.41 6.22 -5.27
CA TYR A 21 -13.33 7.67 -5.54
C TYR A 21 -14.54 8.25 -6.29
N HIS A 22 -14.92 9.49 -5.95
CA HIS A 22 -16.23 10.09 -6.27
C HIS A 22 -16.36 10.73 -7.67
N ARG A 23 -15.29 11.14 -8.37
CA ARG A 23 -15.43 12.04 -9.53
C ARG A 23 -14.92 11.50 -10.86
N GLN A 24 -13.60 11.34 -10.99
CA GLN A 24 -12.97 10.83 -12.19
C GLN A 24 -11.61 10.25 -11.82
N ILE A 25 -11.37 8.99 -12.15
CA ILE A 25 -10.16 8.24 -11.88
C ILE A 25 -9.17 8.42 -13.03
N VAL A 26 -9.66 8.43 -14.27
CA VAL A 26 -8.83 8.64 -15.47
C VAL A 26 -8.93 10.09 -15.91
N GLY A 27 -7.84 10.85 -15.76
CA GLY A 27 -7.78 12.26 -16.15
C GLY A 27 -6.43 12.62 -16.78
N GLN A 28 -6.33 13.85 -17.29
CA GLN A 28 -5.12 14.35 -17.97
C GLN A 28 -3.90 14.24 -17.04
N ARG A 29 -2.77 13.79 -17.59
CA ARG A 29 -1.50 13.63 -16.88
C ARG A 29 -0.49 14.59 -17.48
N ARG A 30 0.12 15.42 -16.62
CA ARG A 30 1.06 16.47 -17.02
C ARG A 30 2.39 16.28 -16.35
N CYS A 31 3.51 16.44 -17.07
CA CYS A 31 4.86 16.46 -16.52
C CYS A 31 5.01 17.59 -15.49
N MET A 32 6.05 17.56 -14.65
CA MET A 32 6.23 18.58 -13.61
C MET A 32 6.32 19.99 -14.19
N SER A 33 6.95 20.14 -15.36
CA SER A 33 7.10 21.41 -16.06
C SER A 33 5.75 21.95 -16.54
N CYS A 34 4.99 21.16 -17.32
CA CYS A 34 3.66 21.55 -17.81
C CYS A 34 2.65 21.77 -16.67
N GLU A 35 2.79 21.05 -15.57
CA GLU A 35 1.94 21.27 -14.41
C GLU A 35 2.27 22.59 -13.71
N LYS A 36 3.55 22.91 -13.48
CA LYS A 36 3.97 24.23 -12.95
C LYS A 36 3.47 25.37 -13.84
N GLU A 37 3.55 25.19 -15.15
CA GLU A 37 3.08 26.19 -16.12
C GLU A 37 1.56 26.35 -16.08
N PHE A 38 0.83 25.24 -16.02
CA PHE A 38 -0.62 25.29 -15.81
C PHE A 38 -0.98 26.03 -14.53
N TYR A 39 -0.30 25.79 -13.41
CA TYR A 39 -0.54 26.52 -12.16
C TYR A 39 -0.29 28.02 -12.30
N LYS A 40 0.80 28.41 -12.97
CA LYS A 40 1.08 29.83 -13.24
C LYS A 40 -0.05 30.46 -14.06
N ASN A 41 -0.55 29.75 -15.07
CA ASN A 41 -1.63 30.22 -15.92
C ASN A 41 -2.97 30.29 -15.18
N THR A 42 -3.34 29.27 -14.40
CA THR A 42 -4.56 29.26 -13.60
C THR A 42 -4.53 30.34 -12.51
N ARG A 43 -3.38 30.57 -11.88
CA ARG A 43 -3.20 31.66 -10.92
C ARG A 43 -3.36 33.02 -11.59
N ARG A 44 -2.73 33.22 -12.76
CA ARG A 44 -2.92 34.44 -13.57
C ARG A 44 -4.39 34.66 -13.91
N VAL A 45 -5.10 33.66 -14.42
CA VAL A 45 -6.53 33.77 -14.75
C VAL A 45 -7.37 34.10 -13.51
N ARG A 46 -7.09 33.49 -12.36
CA ARG A 46 -7.78 33.79 -11.10
C ARG A 46 -7.47 35.20 -10.58
N ASP A 47 -6.23 35.67 -10.73
CA ASP A 47 -5.82 37.03 -10.37
C ASP A 47 -6.39 38.07 -11.34
N THR A 48 -6.52 37.75 -12.64
CA THR A 48 -7.21 38.57 -13.64
C THR A 48 -8.73 38.61 -13.39
N ALA A 49 -9.35 37.48 -13.03
CA ALA A 49 -10.76 37.44 -12.66
C ALA A 49 -11.05 38.22 -11.35
N ARG A 50 -10.12 38.22 -10.39
CA ARG A 50 -10.20 39.04 -9.17
C ARG A 50 -9.98 40.53 -9.44
N THR A 51 -9.10 40.89 -10.37
CA THR A 51 -8.89 42.32 -10.74
C THR A 51 -10.04 42.91 -11.56
N VAL A 52 -10.89 42.09 -12.18
CA VAL A 52 -12.15 42.55 -12.80
C VAL A 52 -13.29 42.67 -11.79
N SER A 53 -13.24 41.95 -10.65
CA SER A 53 -14.26 41.99 -9.60
C SER A 53 -13.98 42.96 -8.44
N ASP A 54 -12.72 43.33 -8.21
CA ASP A 54 -12.34 44.23 -7.11
C ASP A 54 -11.48 45.38 -7.62
N GLY A 55 -12.15 46.42 -8.09
CA GLY A 55 -11.61 47.78 -8.05
C GLY A 55 -11.58 48.29 -6.60
N TYR A 56 -10.85 47.64 -5.70
CA TYR A 56 -10.28 48.26 -4.49
C TYR A 56 -9.35 47.26 -3.78
N ARG A 57 -8.25 47.81 -3.23
CA ARG A 57 -7.32 47.21 -2.26
C ARG A 57 -6.07 46.50 -2.82
N ARG A 58 -5.08 47.35 -3.13
CA ARG A 58 -3.65 47.06 -2.91
C ARG A 58 -3.43 46.54 -1.47
N SER A 59 -2.65 45.47 -1.31
CA SER A 59 -1.35 45.59 -0.63
C SER A 59 -0.49 44.34 -0.82
N ARG A 60 0.81 44.57 -0.94
CA ARG A 60 1.92 43.61 -0.96
C ARG A 60 1.84 42.63 0.20
N LYS A 61 2.21 41.37 -0.07
CA LYS A 61 3.22 40.66 0.73
C LYS A 61 4.05 39.77 -0.19
N HIS A 62 5.36 39.97 -0.11
CA HIS A 62 6.39 39.05 -0.56
C HIS A 62 6.28 37.84 0.39
N GLU A 63 5.89 36.69 -0.13
CA GLU A 63 5.98 35.41 0.58
C GLU A 63 6.93 34.52 -0.21
N ASP A 64 7.92 33.99 0.53
CA ASP A 64 8.92 33.08 0.02
C ASP A 64 8.29 31.90 -0.71
N PHE A 65 8.90 31.55 -1.84
CA PHE A 65 8.37 30.63 -2.83
C PHE A 65 8.54 29.18 -2.37
N ASP A 66 7.68 28.72 -1.46
CA ASP A 66 7.63 27.33 -1.04
C ASP A 66 6.89 26.48 -2.10
N LEU A 67 7.66 25.71 -2.86
CA LEU A 67 7.18 24.79 -3.91
C LEU A 67 6.23 23.71 -3.38
N THR A 68 6.12 23.56 -2.06
CA THR A 68 5.32 22.53 -1.40
C THR A 68 3.85 22.95 -1.24
N SER A 69 3.55 24.26 -1.11
CA SER A 69 2.17 24.77 -0.88
C SER A 69 1.32 24.90 -2.15
N CYS A 70 1.93 24.91 -3.33
CA CYS A 70 1.24 25.11 -4.61
C CYS A 70 0.40 23.91 -5.09
N TYR A 71 0.41 22.78 -4.39
CA TYR A 71 -0.23 21.53 -4.81
C TYR A 71 -1.66 21.31 -4.26
N GLU A 72 -2.17 22.19 -3.39
CA GLU A 72 -3.37 21.91 -2.59
C GLU A 72 -4.73 22.13 -3.31
N THR A 73 -4.81 22.96 -4.36
CA THR A 73 -6.12 23.53 -4.75
C THR A 73 -6.81 22.99 -6.01
N VAL A 74 -6.26 22.02 -6.77
CA VAL A 74 -6.69 21.86 -8.19
C VAL A 74 -7.38 20.55 -8.59
N TYR A 75 -7.55 19.56 -7.71
CA TYR A 75 -8.25 18.32 -8.12
C TYR A 75 -9.78 18.42 -8.23
N ASP A 76 -10.36 19.61 -8.01
CA ASP A 76 -11.82 19.79 -7.99
C ASP A 76 -12.41 20.76 -9.01
N ASP A 77 -11.57 21.35 -9.87
CA ASP A 77 -12.07 22.29 -10.89
C ASP A 77 -12.20 21.61 -12.25
N SER A 78 -13.34 20.94 -12.45
CA SER A 78 -13.75 20.29 -13.70
C SER A 78 -14.40 21.25 -14.69
N SER A 79 -14.27 22.57 -14.50
CA SER A 79 -15.06 23.55 -15.26
C SER A 79 -14.31 24.37 -16.32
N ILE A 80 -12.99 24.21 -16.47
CA ILE A 80 -12.23 24.93 -17.51
C ILE A 80 -11.85 23.97 -18.64
N THR A 81 -12.83 23.67 -19.49
CA THR A 81 -12.59 23.16 -20.84
C THR A 81 -12.34 24.31 -21.80
N ARG A 82 -11.19 24.21 -22.50
CA ARG A 82 -10.83 24.84 -23.80
C ARG A 82 -10.64 26.38 -23.74
N GLU A 83 -9.61 27.00 -24.29
CA GLU A 83 -8.81 26.80 -25.50
C GLU A 83 -7.37 27.26 -25.26
N GLY A 84 -6.41 26.51 -25.79
CA GLY A 84 -5.01 26.87 -25.72
C GLY A 84 -4.20 25.70 -26.23
N SER A 85 -3.89 25.74 -27.52
CA SER A 85 -3.02 24.82 -28.25
C SER A 85 -1.65 24.69 -27.55
N SER A 86 -1.52 23.81 -26.56
CA SER A 86 -0.20 23.38 -26.10
C SER A 86 0.23 22.25 -27.03
N SER A 87 1.32 22.46 -27.76
CA SER A 87 2.11 21.38 -28.36
C SER A 87 2.16 20.18 -27.41
N GLU A 88 1.82 18.99 -27.90
CA GLU A 88 1.76 17.80 -27.04
C GLU A 88 3.16 17.53 -26.46
N CYS A 89 3.32 17.79 -25.16
CA CYS A 89 4.59 17.61 -24.49
C CYS A 89 4.95 16.11 -24.46
N LEU A 90 6.09 15.73 -25.05
CA LEU A 90 6.58 14.35 -25.11
C LEU A 90 6.70 13.70 -23.72
N ALA A 91 7.10 14.47 -22.69
CA ALA A 91 7.13 13.98 -21.31
C ALA A 91 5.74 13.75 -20.69
N CYS A 92 4.70 14.40 -21.23
CA CYS A 92 3.31 14.13 -20.85
C CYS A 92 2.76 12.92 -21.58
N GLU A 93 3.11 12.76 -22.85
CA GLU A 93 2.73 11.60 -23.67
C GLU A 93 3.34 10.30 -23.14
N SER A 94 4.59 10.33 -22.67
CA SER A 94 5.26 9.16 -22.09
C SER A 94 4.54 8.56 -20.88
N LEU A 95 3.65 9.32 -20.24
CA LEU A 95 2.82 8.86 -19.12
C LEU A 95 1.65 7.97 -19.55
N TRP A 96 1.31 8.03 -20.82
CA TRP A 96 0.27 7.24 -21.46
C TRP A 96 0.86 6.08 -22.26
N TRP A 97 2.18 5.88 -22.18
CA TRP A 97 2.81 4.76 -22.85
C TRP A 97 2.39 3.43 -22.23
N ASP A 98 2.05 2.50 -23.10
CA ASP A 98 1.94 1.08 -22.77
C ASP A 98 3.34 0.44 -22.58
N ARG A 99 3.38 -0.88 -22.41
CA ARG A 99 4.65 -1.63 -22.27
C ARG A 99 5.55 -1.57 -23.53
N TYR A 100 4.97 -1.25 -24.68
CA TYR A 100 5.65 -1.19 -25.97
C TYR A 100 6.11 0.23 -26.32
N GLY A 101 5.66 1.25 -25.58
CA GLY A 101 5.97 2.65 -25.84
C GLY A 101 4.97 3.34 -26.76
N HIS A 102 3.80 2.73 -26.99
CA HIS A 102 2.70 3.35 -27.73
C HIS A 102 1.82 4.18 -26.80
N VAL A 103 1.42 5.36 -27.25
CA VAL A 103 0.53 6.25 -26.50
C VAL A 103 -0.88 5.67 -26.51
N MET A 104 -1.33 5.18 -25.36
CA MET A 104 -2.67 4.62 -25.17
C MET A 104 -3.44 5.45 -24.14
N LYS A 105 -4.32 6.32 -24.64
CA LYS A 105 -5.22 7.15 -23.82
C LYS A 105 -6.50 6.36 -23.55
N TYR A 106 -6.63 5.81 -22.35
CA TYR A 106 -7.84 5.09 -21.93
C TYR A 106 -8.89 6.05 -21.33
N THR A 107 -10.16 5.68 -21.46
CA THR A 107 -11.31 6.29 -20.74
C THR A 107 -11.82 5.36 -19.65
N GLU A 108 -12.61 5.86 -18.70
CA GLU A 108 -13.22 5.02 -17.66
C GLU A 108 -14.12 3.91 -18.24
N GLU A 109 -14.72 4.16 -19.41
CA GLU A 109 -15.52 3.19 -20.15
C GLU A 109 -14.65 2.10 -20.76
N SER A 110 -13.52 2.46 -21.38
CA SER A 110 -12.61 1.49 -22.01
C SER A 110 -12.02 0.48 -21.01
N ILE A 111 -11.80 0.89 -19.76
CA ILE A 111 -11.28 -0.01 -18.70
C ILE A 111 -12.41 -0.73 -17.94
N GLY A 112 -13.68 -0.45 -18.24
CA GLY A 112 -14.85 -1.04 -17.59
C GLY A 112 -15.17 -0.46 -16.20
N LEU A 113 -14.52 0.63 -15.79
CA LEU A 113 -14.66 1.22 -14.44
C LEU A 113 -16.06 1.80 -14.19
N LYS A 114 -16.76 2.28 -15.22
CA LYS A 114 -18.08 2.94 -15.10
C LYS A 114 -19.11 2.08 -14.38
N TYR A 115 -19.10 0.77 -14.59
CA TYR A 115 -20.02 -0.17 -13.94
C TYR A 115 -19.71 -0.38 -12.45
N TRP A 116 -18.45 -0.16 -12.06
CA TRP A 116 -18.00 -0.36 -10.70
C TRP A 116 -18.03 0.93 -9.90
N ASN A 117 -17.84 2.10 -10.51
CA ASN A 117 -17.74 3.34 -9.76
C ASN A 117 -19.09 4.05 -9.62
N HIS A 118 -19.53 4.26 -8.38
CA HIS A 118 -20.73 5.02 -8.05
C HIS A 118 -20.36 6.21 -7.15
N PRO A 119 -21.08 7.37 -7.24
CA PRO A 119 -20.76 8.56 -6.44
C PRO A 119 -20.73 8.28 -4.92
N GLY A 120 -21.67 7.48 -4.42
CA GLY A 120 -21.75 7.11 -3.00
C GLY A 120 -20.70 6.10 -2.53
N SER A 121 -19.94 5.48 -3.44
CA SER A 121 -18.98 4.43 -3.09
C SER A 121 -17.87 4.91 -2.16
N TRP A 122 -17.49 6.19 -2.24
CA TRP A 122 -16.49 6.78 -1.35
C TRP A 122 -16.98 6.85 0.10
N PHE A 123 -18.24 7.22 0.34
CA PHE A 123 -18.79 7.30 1.69
C PHE A 123 -18.94 5.89 2.29
N VAL A 124 -19.52 4.96 1.51
CA VAL A 124 -19.67 3.55 1.89
C VAL A 124 -18.32 2.94 2.24
N SER A 125 -17.27 3.29 1.48
CA SER A 125 -15.89 2.91 1.78
C SER A 125 -15.45 3.24 3.20
N ILE A 126 -15.65 4.50 3.58
CA ILE A 126 -15.14 5.05 4.83
C ILE A 126 -15.95 4.42 5.94
N LEU A 127 -17.26 4.32 5.76
CA LEU A 127 -18.15 3.65 6.71
C LEU A 127 -17.70 2.21 6.97
N ILE A 128 -17.48 1.40 5.94
CA ILE A 128 -17.03 0.00 6.08
C ILE A 128 -15.68 -0.06 6.80
N LEU A 129 -14.69 0.72 6.36
CA LEU A 129 -13.36 0.71 6.97
C LEU A 129 -13.38 1.15 8.43
N THR A 130 -14.15 2.20 8.76
CA THR A 130 -14.29 2.69 10.13
C THR A 130 -15.02 1.68 11.01
N ILE A 131 -16.06 1.02 10.51
CA ILE A 131 -16.75 -0.06 11.25
C ILE A 131 -15.76 -1.19 11.56
N ILE A 132 -14.96 -1.62 10.58
CA ILE A 132 -13.95 -2.68 10.79
C ILE A 132 -12.93 -2.24 11.84
N ILE A 133 -12.41 -1.00 11.75
CA ILE A 133 -11.46 -0.46 12.75
C ILE A 133 -12.09 -0.46 14.14
N ILE A 134 -13.32 0.03 14.29
CA ILE A 134 -14.02 0.07 15.59
C ILE A 134 -14.22 -1.33 16.14
N LEU A 135 -14.65 -2.28 15.32
CA LEU A 135 -14.88 -3.66 15.74
C LEU A 135 -13.58 -4.35 16.16
N VAL A 136 -12.48 -4.15 15.43
CA VAL A 136 -11.18 -4.72 15.83
C VAL A 136 -10.65 -4.06 17.10
N ILE A 137 -10.81 -2.74 17.27
CA ILE A 137 -10.44 -2.04 18.51
C ILE A 137 -11.28 -2.56 19.68
N TYR A 138 -12.59 -2.75 19.47
CA TYR A 138 -13.48 -3.30 20.49
C TYR A 138 -13.03 -4.68 20.94
N GLU A 139 -12.71 -5.57 19.99
CA GLU A 139 -12.15 -6.89 20.29
C GLU A 139 -10.83 -6.78 21.06
N ALA A 140 -9.92 -5.89 20.64
CA ALA A 140 -8.65 -5.67 21.34
C ALA A 140 -8.86 -5.21 22.79
N VAL A 141 -9.79 -4.28 23.05
CA VAL A 141 -10.13 -3.79 24.40
C VAL A 141 -10.78 -4.88 25.25
N VAL A 142 -11.67 -5.70 24.67
CA VAL A 142 -12.27 -6.84 25.38
C VAL A 142 -11.21 -7.87 25.77
N LEU A 143 -10.27 -8.16 24.86
CA LEU A 143 -9.15 -9.06 25.13
C LEU A 143 -8.23 -8.49 26.20
N GLU A 144 -7.86 -7.22 26.11
CA GLU A 144 -7.09 -6.53 27.14
C GLU A 144 -7.80 -6.67 28.49
N ARG A 145 -9.08 -6.31 28.61
CA ARG A 145 -9.81 -6.44 29.89
C ARG A 145 -9.84 -7.87 30.45
N ASN A 146 -9.92 -8.88 29.60
CA ASN A 146 -10.05 -10.28 30.03
C ASN A 146 -8.70 -10.94 30.38
N TYR A 147 -7.59 -10.45 29.82
CA TYR A 147 -6.27 -11.05 29.93
C TYR A 147 -5.24 -10.16 30.68
N PHE A 148 -5.42 -8.84 30.67
CA PHE A 148 -4.59 -7.89 31.40
C PHE A 148 -4.76 -8.14 32.91
N ALA A 149 -3.64 -8.25 33.63
CA ALA A 149 -3.52 -8.67 35.04
C ALA A 149 -3.51 -10.18 35.36
N LYS A 150 -3.64 -11.09 34.37
CA LYS A 150 -3.42 -12.54 34.58
C LYS A 150 -2.07 -12.95 34.00
N HIS A 151 -1.07 -13.17 34.87
CA HIS A 151 0.30 -13.50 34.45
C HIS A 151 0.35 -14.72 33.52
N ASP A 152 -0.40 -15.77 33.81
CA ASP A 152 -0.45 -17.00 33.00
C ASP A 152 -1.05 -16.81 31.60
N ARG A 153 -1.56 -15.61 31.28
CA ARG A 153 -2.25 -15.33 30.01
C ARG A 153 -1.69 -14.12 29.25
N ILE A 154 -0.52 -13.61 29.65
CA ILE A 154 0.11 -12.49 28.94
C ILE A 154 0.56 -12.88 27.54
N VAL A 155 1.07 -14.11 27.36
CA VAL A 155 1.46 -14.68 26.06
C VAL A 155 0.27 -14.71 25.09
N ASN A 156 -0.92 -15.05 25.59
CA ASN A 156 -2.15 -15.01 24.79
C ASN A 156 -2.43 -13.59 24.31
N LEU A 157 -2.38 -12.61 25.20
CA LEU A 157 -2.65 -11.22 24.86
C LEU A 157 -1.67 -10.72 23.79
N LEU A 158 -0.38 -11.02 23.93
CA LEU A 158 0.64 -10.67 22.94
C LEU A 158 0.40 -11.36 21.59
N SER A 159 -0.01 -12.63 21.59
CA SER A 159 -0.38 -13.38 20.37
C SER A 159 -1.56 -12.73 19.65
N TYR A 160 -2.59 -12.31 20.40
CA TYR A 160 -3.74 -11.61 19.82
C TYR A 160 -3.36 -10.23 19.26
N ILE A 161 -2.54 -9.45 19.97
CA ILE A 161 -2.05 -8.14 19.48
C ILE A 161 -1.24 -8.32 18.19
N ALA A 162 -0.36 -9.33 18.15
CA ALA A 162 0.40 -9.69 16.97
C ALA A 162 -0.51 -10.07 15.79
N PHE A 163 -1.61 -10.77 16.04
CA PHE A 163 -2.57 -11.13 15.01
C PHE A 163 -3.41 -9.95 14.49
N TYR A 164 -3.96 -9.11 15.39
CA TYR A 164 -4.85 -8.01 15.00
C TYR A 164 -4.10 -6.83 14.38
N SER A 165 -2.82 -6.62 14.73
CA SER A 165 -2.07 -5.46 14.23
C SER A 165 -1.94 -5.41 12.70
N PRO A 166 -1.55 -6.47 11.95
CA PRO A 166 -1.53 -6.46 10.49
C PRO A 166 -2.91 -6.18 9.87
N LEU A 167 -3.98 -6.68 10.50
CA LEU A 167 -5.35 -6.52 9.99
C LEU A 167 -5.87 -5.08 10.10
N VAL A 168 -5.41 -4.31 11.10
CA VAL A 168 -5.82 -2.92 11.33
C VAL A 168 -4.98 -1.93 10.52
N VAL A 169 -3.71 -2.24 10.24
CA VAL A 169 -2.79 -1.33 9.54
C VAL A 169 -3.36 -0.87 8.20
N PHE A 170 -3.85 -1.80 7.37
CA PHE A 170 -4.37 -1.44 6.05
C PHE A 170 -5.64 -0.56 6.10
N PRO A 171 -6.70 -0.92 6.86
CA PRO A 171 -7.84 -0.05 7.03
C PRO A 171 -7.47 1.35 7.54
N CYS A 172 -6.60 1.45 8.53
CA CYS A 172 -6.12 2.73 9.06
C CYS A 172 -5.39 3.56 8.00
N MET A 173 -4.47 2.95 7.24
CA MET A 173 -3.77 3.64 6.16
C MET A 173 -4.73 4.13 5.06
N THR A 174 -5.76 3.36 4.75
CA THR A 174 -6.74 3.70 3.71
C THR A 174 -7.70 4.81 4.16
N VAL A 175 -8.15 4.77 5.42
CA VAL A 175 -8.93 5.86 6.02
C VAL A 175 -8.08 7.14 6.07
N TYR A 176 -6.84 7.05 6.54
CA TYR A 176 -5.92 8.18 6.57
C TYR A 176 -5.73 8.78 5.17
N SER A 177 -5.55 7.95 4.14
CA SER A 177 -5.45 8.41 2.75
C SER A 177 -6.68 9.17 2.28
N LYS A 178 -7.88 8.69 2.62
CA LYS A 178 -9.14 9.36 2.25
C LYS A 178 -9.34 10.66 3.02
N VAL A 179 -9.02 10.67 4.32
CA VAL A 179 -9.09 11.84 5.20
C VAL A 179 -8.12 12.91 4.75
N ALA A 180 -6.85 12.57 4.58
CA ALA A 180 -5.82 13.50 4.10
C ALA A 180 -6.22 14.15 2.76
N ARG A 181 -6.85 13.36 1.88
CA ARG A 181 -7.38 13.89 0.61
C ARG A 181 -8.56 14.84 0.79
N ALA A 182 -9.49 14.54 1.70
CA ALA A 182 -10.65 15.37 1.99
C ALA A 182 -10.24 16.72 2.59
N PHE A 183 -9.22 16.72 3.45
CA PHE A 183 -8.64 17.94 4.04
C PHE A 183 -7.67 18.68 3.12
N SER A 184 -7.60 18.31 1.84
CA SER A 184 -6.72 18.96 0.86
C SER A 184 -5.23 18.88 1.19
N TRP A 185 -4.79 18.01 2.11
CA TRP A 185 -3.38 17.74 2.39
C TRP A 185 -2.76 17.04 1.18
N ARG A 186 -2.47 17.84 0.16
CA ARG A 186 -2.04 17.41 -1.17
C ARG A 186 -0.64 17.95 -1.38
N GLY A 187 0.34 17.19 -0.91
CA GLY A 187 1.72 17.28 -1.32
C GLY A 187 2.08 16.08 -2.20
N ARG A 188 2.80 16.30 -3.31
CA ARG A 188 3.52 15.20 -3.97
C ARG A 188 4.57 14.64 -3.00
N GLY A 189 4.69 13.32 -2.93
CA GLY A 189 5.64 12.68 -1.99
C GLY A 189 5.02 12.17 -0.69
N ILE A 190 3.71 12.40 -0.47
CA ILE A 190 2.97 11.82 0.66
C ILE A 190 2.62 10.37 0.33
N TRP A 191 3.05 9.45 1.18
CA TRP A 191 2.82 8.01 1.06
C TRP A 191 1.33 7.65 0.85
N ALA A 192 0.45 8.43 1.49
CA ALA A 192 -1.00 8.26 1.44
C ALA A 192 -1.58 8.36 0.02
N THR A 193 -0.88 9.02 -0.92
CA THR A 193 -1.31 9.10 -2.33
C THR A 193 -1.25 7.76 -3.06
N THR A 194 -0.45 6.79 -2.58
CA THR A 194 -0.29 5.48 -3.23
C THR A 194 -1.51 4.57 -3.08
N LEU A 195 -2.29 4.74 -2.02
CA LEU A 195 -3.53 3.99 -1.75
C LEU A 195 -4.76 4.61 -2.45
N ASN A 196 -4.53 5.60 -3.30
CA ASN A 196 -5.57 6.25 -4.06
C ASN A 196 -5.92 5.42 -5.31
N ALA A 197 -7.21 5.25 -5.58
CA ALA A 197 -7.71 4.60 -6.79
C ALA A 197 -7.05 5.13 -8.08
N ARG A 198 -6.84 6.45 -8.17
CA ARG A 198 -6.18 7.07 -9.33
C ARG A 198 -4.72 6.64 -9.48
N PHE A 199 -3.98 6.55 -8.38
CA PHE A 199 -2.59 6.09 -8.42
C PHE A 199 -2.52 4.62 -8.82
N ILE A 200 -3.39 3.79 -8.24
CA ILE A 200 -3.43 2.36 -8.55
C ILE A 200 -3.78 2.14 -10.02
N VAL A 201 -4.86 2.75 -10.52
CA VAL A 201 -5.24 2.64 -11.95
C VAL A 201 -4.13 3.15 -12.87
N GLN A 202 -3.48 4.27 -12.52
CA GLN A 202 -2.32 4.76 -13.26
C GLN A 202 -1.18 3.74 -13.30
N ARG A 203 -0.98 2.96 -12.24
CA ARG A 203 0.06 1.94 -12.18
C ARG A 203 -0.32 0.68 -12.95
N LEU A 204 -1.58 0.23 -12.83
CA LEU A 204 -2.08 -0.97 -13.49
C LEU A 204 -2.01 -0.89 -15.02
N GLN A 205 -1.99 0.30 -15.61
CA GLN A 205 -1.81 0.45 -17.07
C GLN A 205 -0.53 -0.21 -17.59
N PHE A 206 0.56 -0.22 -16.80
CA PHE A 206 1.84 -0.78 -17.22
C PHE A 206 1.84 -2.32 -17.21
N LEU A 207 0.77 -2.93 -16.70
CA LEU A 207 0.62 -4.38 -16.67
C LEU A 207 -0.01 -4.93 -17.95
N ASP A 208 -0.69 -4.09 -18.75
CA ASP A 208 -1.40 -4.49 -19.96
C ASP A 208 -2.43 -5.62 -19.69
N LEU A 209 -3.34 -5.32 -18.75
CA LEU A 209 -4.30 -6.29 -18.20
C LEU A 209 -5.36 -6.74 -19.21
N ALA A 210 -5.67 -5.91 -20.21
CA ALA A 210 -6.64 -6.22 -21.25
C ALA A 210 -6.16 -7.38 -22.13
N VAL A 211 -4.88 -7.37 -22.51
CA VAL A 211 -4.30 -8.38 -23.41
C VAL A 211 -3.77 -9.59 -22.65
N LYS A 212 -3.05 -9.38 -21.55
CA LYS A 212 -2.35 -10.47 -20.82
C LYS A 212 -3.16 -11.09 -19.69
N GLY A 213 -4.25 -10.43 -19.29
CA GLY A 213 -4.99 -10.79 -18.09
C GLY A 213 -4.20 -10.48 -16.81
N VAL A 214 -4.65 -11.07 -15.71
CA VAL A 214 -4.07 -10.81 -14.38
C VAL A 214 -2.74 -11.53 -14.19
N PRO A 215 -1.64 -10.83 -13.84
CA PRO A 215 -0.36 -11.47 -13.59
C PRO A 215 -0.39 -12.31 -12.31
N ALA A 216 0.39 -13.39 -12.31
CA ALA A 216 0.54 -14.32 -11.18
C ALA A 216 -0.80 -14.80 -10.57
N LYS A 217 -1.61 -15.46 -11.41
CA LYS A 217 -2.90 -16.05 -11.00
C LYS A 217 -2.80 -16.93 -9.75
N HIS A 218 -1.70 -17.67 -9.59
CA HIS A 218 -1.47 -18.48 -8.40
C HIS A 218 -1.37 -17.64 -7.12
N PHE A 219 -0.68 -16.50 -7.19
CA PHE A 219 -0.57 -15.59 -6.04
C PHE A 219 -1.93 -14.96 -5.70
N LEU A 220 -2.72 -14.59 -6.72
CA LEU A 220 -4.10 -14.15 -6.52
C LEU A 220 -4.95 -15.21 -5.80
N VAL A 221 -4.88 -16.47 -6.26
CA VAL A 221 -5.62 -17.58 -5.65
C VAL A 221 -5.21 -17.76 -4.19
N LEU A 222 -3.91 -17.71 -3.88
CA LEU A 222 -3.42 -17.78 -2.51
C LEU A 222 -3.93 -16.62 -1.63
N CYS A 223 -3.91 -15.39 -2.16
CA CYS A 223 -4.41 -14.19 -1.46
C CYS A 223 -5.93 -14.19 -1.20
N LEU A 224 -6.70 -15.05 -1.88
CA LEU A 224 -8.15 -15.17 -1.69
C LEU A 224 -8.52 -16.40 -0.88
N ILE A 225 -7.93 -17.56 -1.19
CA ILE A 225 -8.28 -18.84 -0.55
C ILE A 225 -7.72 -18.93 0.85
N TRP A 226 -6.47 -18.52 1.09
CA TRP A 226 -5.84 -18.68 2.41
C TRP A 226 -6.55 -17.86 3.49
N PRO A 227 -6.90 -16.57 3.28
CA PRO A 227 -7.70 -15.82 4.26
C PRO A 227 -9.06 -16.46 4.55
N VAL A 228 -9.74 -17.00 3.53
CA VAL A 228 -11.04 -17.68 3.71
C VAL A 228 -10.85 -18.98 4.50
N PHE A 229 -9.79 -19.74 4.23
CA PHE A 229 -9.45 -20.94 4.99
C PHE A 229 -9.13 -20.61 6.45
N ALA A 230 -8.32 -19.59 6.72
CA ALA A 230 -8.01 -19.11 8.06
C ALA A 230 -9.27 -18.68 8.82
N ALA A 231 -10.13 -17.89 8.18
CA ALA A 231 -11.40 -17.42 8.74
C ALA A 231 -12.36 -18.57 9.08
N THR A 232 -12.51 -19.53 8.16
CA THR A 232 -13.38 -20.70 8.36
C THR A 232 -12.86 -21.60 9.47
N TYR A 233 -11.54 -21.83 9.52
CA TYR A 233 -10.91 -22.60 10.59
C TYR A 233 -11.06 -21.91 11.95
N ARG A 234 -10.85 -20.58 12.02
CA ARG A 234 -11.12 -19.80 13.25
C ARG A 234 -12.57 -19.91 13.70
N THR A 235 -13.51 -19.82 12.76
CA THR A 235 -14.95 -19.93 13.06
C THR A 235 -15.27 -21.31 13.62
N TYR A 236 -14.69 -22.37 13.04
CA TYR A 236 -14.81 -23.74 13.55
C TYR A 236 -14.28 -23.88 14.98
N ILE A 237 -13.12 -23.31 15.29
CA ILE A 237 -12.53 -23.37 16.65
C ILE A 237 -13.35 -22.57 17.66
N LYS A 238 -13.74 -21.33 17.35
CA LYS A 238 -14.50 -20.46 18.28
C LYS A 238 -15.92 -20.97 18.52
N LEU A 239 -16.68 -21.23 17.45
CA LEU A 239 -18.09 -21.59 17.56
C LEU A 239 -18.32 -23.09 17.81
N GLY A 240 -17.49 -23.95 17.19
CA GLY A 240 -17.64 -25.40 17.28
C GLY A 240 -16.98 -25.98 18.52
N VAL A 241 -15.68 -25.74 18.70
CA VAL A 241 -14.89 -26.38 19.76
C VAL A 241 -15.06 -25.67 21.11
N LYS A 242 -14.94 -24.33 21.15
CA LYS A 242 -15.07 -23.57 22.40
C LYS A 242 -16.52 -23.35 22.85
N GLY A 243 -17.51 -23.74 22.04
CA GLY A 243 -18.93 -23.58 22.35
C GLY A 243 -19.36 -22.11 22.52
N GLN A 244 -18.63 -21.15 21.95
CA GLN A 244 -18.97 -19.73 22.05
C GLN A 244 -20.15 -19.41 21.12
N THR A 245 -21.37 -19.58 21.61
CA THR A 245 -22.59 -19.41 20.78
C THR A 245 -23.18 -18.00 20.80
N GLY A 246 -22.56 -17.07 21.53
CA GLY A 246 -23.03 -15.71 21.69
C GLY A 246 -23.10 -14.96 20.36
N LEU A 247 -24.07 -14.05 20.22
CA LEU A 247 -24.12 -13.11 19.10
C LEU A 247 -22.81 -12.30 18.95
N PRO A 248 -22.17 -11.82 20.04
CA PRO A 248 -20.88 -11.12 19.95
C PRO A 248 -19.78 -11.98 19.31
N ASP A 249 -19.71 -13.27 19.64
CA ASP A 249 -18.68 -14.18 19.11
C ASP A 249 -18.84 -14.42 17.60
N LYS A 250 -20.09 -14.51 17.14
CA LYS A 250 -20.41 -14.64 15.70
C LYS A 250 -20.03 -13.36 14.94
N ILE A 251 -20.31 -12.19 15.51
CA ILE A 251 -19.94 -10.89 14.93
C ILE A 251 -18.41 -10.75 14.88
N SER A 252 -17.70 -11.15 15.95
CA SER A 252 -16.23 -11.19 16.00
C SER A 252 -15.66 -12.04 14.87
N CYS A 253 -16.13 -13.28 14.71
CA CYS A 253 -15.67 -14.18 13.64
C CYS A 253 -15.90 -13.60 12.24
N LEU A 254 -17.09 -13.03 11.99
CA LEU A 254 -17.41 -12.41 10.71
C LEU A 254 -16.52 -11.19 10.43
N THR A 255 -16.27 -10.36 11.44
CA THR A 255 -15.43 -9.16 11.31
C THR A 255 -14.01 -9.54 10.95
N VAL A 256 -13.44 -10.52 11.65
CA VAL A 256 -12.10 -11.01 11.37
C VAL A 256 -12.01 -11.63 9.98
N ALA A 257 -13.00 -12.42 9.57
CA ALA A 257 -13.06 -12.99 8.22
C ALA A 257 -13.04 -11.90 7.13
N ILE A 258 -13.81 -10.84 7.31
CA ILE A 258 -13.82 -9.69 6.39
C ILE A 258 -12.47 -8.97 6.40
N ALA A 259 -11.88 -8.76 7.58
CA ALA A 259 -10.59 -8.09 7.72
C ALA A 259 -9.45 -8.89 7.05
N GLU A 260 -9.43 -10.21 7.22
CA GLU A 260 -8.46 -11.11 6.57
C GLU A 260 -8.60 -11.11 5.05
N LEU A 261 -9.83 -11.15 4.54
CA LEU A 261 -10.08 -11.07 3.10
C LEU A 261 -9.63 -9.72 2.51
N ILE A 262 -9.91 -8.63 3.22
CA ILE A 262 -9.45 -7.29 2.85
C ILE A 262 -7.92 -7.22 2.84
N TRP A 263 -7.27 -7.78 3.85
CA TRP A 263 -5.82 -7.85 3.95
C TRP A 263 -5.21 -8.66 2.80
N GLY A 264 -5.79 -9.82 2.45
CA GLY A 264 -5.33 -10.62 1.30
C GLY A 264 -5.47 -9.88 -0.03
N CYS A 265 -6.60 -9.23 -0.25
CA CYS A 265 -6.81 -8.36 -1.42
C CYS A 265 -5.82 -7.20 -1.48
N PHE A 266 -5.49 -6.60 -0.33
CA PHE A 266 -4.50 -5.54 -0.24
C PHE A 266 -3.08 -6.02 -0.57
N MET A 267 -2.67 -7.19 -0.06
CA MET A 267 -1.38 -7.78 -0.40
C MET A 267 -1.27 -8.04 -1.91
N PHE A 268 -2.34 -8.50 -2.55
CA PHE A 268 -2.37 -8.65 -4.00
C PHE A 268 -2.24 -7.30 -4.74
N GLN A 269 -2.84 -6.21 -4.25
CA GLN A 269 -2.68 -4.88 -4.84
C GLN A 269 -1.24 -4.38 -4.73
N LEU A 270 -0.59 -4.56 -3.58
CA LEU A 270 0.83 -4.19 -3.41
C LEU A 270 1.72 -4.95 -4.40
N PHE A 271 1.43 -6.23 -4.62
CA PHE A 271 2.11 -7.06 -5.61
C PHE A 271 1.93 -6.51 -7.03
N LEU A 272 0.71 -6.12 -7.42
CA LEU A 272 0.45 -5.51 -8.73
C LEU A 272 1.19 -4.18 -8.90
N ILE A 273 1.19 -3.33 -7.86
CA ILE A 273 1.93 -2.06 -7.87
C ILE A 273 3.43 -2.34 -8.05
N ARG A 274 3.99 -3.33 -7.35
CA ARG A 274 5.40 -3.71 -7.49
C ARG A 274 5.75 -4.13 -8.92
N ILE A 275 4.99 -5.05 -9.51
CA ILE A 275 5.22 -5.49 -10.90
C ILE A 275 5.08 -4.31 -11.87
N SER A 276 4.14 -3.40 -11.61
CA SER A 276 3.99 -2.20 -12.44
C SER A 276 5.26 -1.34 -12.48
N PHE A 277 5.98 -1.22 -11.35
CA PHE A 277 7.25 -0.50 -11.32
C PHE A 277 8.33 -1.23 -12.10
N GLN A 278 8.43 -2.56 -11.98
CA GLN A 278 9.39 -3.34 -12.76
C GLN A 278 9.18 -3.13 -14.27
N ASN A 279 7.93 -3.20 -14.74
CA ASN A 279 7.61 -2.95 -16.15
C ASN A 279 7.88 -1.49 -16.56
N HIS A 280 7.55 -0.53 -15.69
CA HIS A 280 7.77 0.89 -15.98
C HIS A 280 9.26 1.24 -16.05
N PHE A 281 10.12 0.64 -15.20
CA PHE A 281 11.56 0.82 -15.33
C PHE A 281 12.12 0.19 -16.61
N GLN A 282 11.62 -0.96 -17.04
CA GLN A 282 11.99 -1.53 -18.35
C GLN A 282 11.56 -0.63 -19.52
N LEU A 283 10.38 -0.01 -19.43
CA LEU A 283 9.91 0.96 -20.41
C LEU A 283 10.80 2.22 -20.40
N LEU A 284 11.21 2.67 -19.22
CA LEU A 284 12.09 3.82 -19.05
C LEU A 284 13.46 3.56 -19.69
N LEU A 285 13.99 2.35 -19.62
CA LEU A 285 15.22 1.99 -20.34
C LEU A 285 15.06 2.15 -21.87
N LYS A 286 13.94 1.69 -22.43
CA LYS A 286 13.63 1.91 -23.87
C LYS A 286 13.46 3.38 -24.20
N PHE A 287 12.85 4.16 -23.29
CA PHE A 287 12.71 5.61 -23.44
C PHE A 287 14.09 6.29 -23.52
N LEU A 288 15.02 5.92 -22.63
CA LEU A 288 16.38 6.46 -22.63
C LEU A 288 17.14 6.16 -23.91
N GLN A 289 16.95 4.96 -24.47
CA GLN A 289 17.55 4.58 -25.76
C GLN A 289 16.95 5.37 -26.93
N LYS A 290 15.64 5.64 -26.89
CA LYS A 290 14.95 6.34 -27.98
C LYS A 290 15.26 7.84 -28.03
N PHE A 291 15.43 8.46 -26.87
CA PHE A 291 15.70 9.90 -26.72
C PHE A 291 17.14 10.15 -26.27
N GLU A 292 18.07 9.36 -26.79
CA GLU A 292 19.50 9.54 -26.59
C GLU A 292 19.92 10.94 -27.10
N GLY A 293 20.69 11.68 -26.29
CA GLY A 293 21.04 13.08 -26.54
C GLY A 293 20.12 14.11 -25.86
N GLU A 294 18.88 13.76 -25.51
CA GLU A 294 17.96 14.66 -24.80
C GLU A 294 18.02 14.47 -23.27
N THR A 295 19.14 14.85 -22.67
CA THR A 295 19.42 14.63 -21.24
C THR A 295 18.34 15.19 -20.32
N GLU A 296 17.88 16.43 -20.56
CA GLU A 296 16.89 17.08 -19.68
C GLU A 296 15.53 16.40 -19.72
N LEU A 297 15.06 16.01 -20.91
CA LEU A 297 13.81 15.29 -21.08
C LEU A 297 13.83 13.97 -20.29
N CYS A 298 14.91 13.20 -20.49
CA CYS A 298 15.12 11.93 -19.81
C CYS A 298 15.16 12.07 -18.29
N GLN A 299 15.92 13.06 -17.77
CA GLN A 299 15.98 13.34 -16.34
C GLN A 299 14.62 13.75 -15.76
N GLN A 300 13.82 14.54 -16.48
CA GLN A 300 12.47 14.92 -16.04
C GLN A 300 11.53 13.72 -15.91
N VAL A 301 11.57 12.80 -16.87
CA VAL A 301 10.77 11.56 -16.84
C VAL A 301 11.24 10.67 -15.70
N ILE A 302 12.55 10.41 -15.57
CA ILE A 302 13.12 9.60 -14.47
C ILE A 302 12.72 10.18 -13.11
N ARG A 303 12.91 11.49 -12.90
CA ARG A 303 12.61 12.16 -11.63
C ARG A 303 11.17 11.93 -11.21
N ARG A 304 10.24 11.96 -12.15
CA ARG A 304 8.83 11.73 -11.86
C ARG A 304 8.55 10.29 -11.45
N VAL A 305 9.05 9.32 -12.22
CA VAL A 305 8.88 7.89 -11.88
C VAL A 305 9.46 7.59 -10.51
N LEU A 306 10.60 8.24 -10.20
CA LEU A 306 11.28 8.09 -8.93
C LEU A 306 10.50 8.71 -7.76
N VAL A 307 9.83 9.84 -7.93
CA VAL A 307 8.94 10.40 -6.88
C VAL A 307 7.84 9.40 -6.52
N ASP A 308 7.21 8.79 -7.52
CA ASP A 308 6.17 7.80 -7.27
C ASP A 308 6.74 6.51 -6.66
N PHE A 309 7.94 6.10 -7.08
CA PHE A 309 8.64 4.95 -6.50
C PHE A 309 9.04 5.20 -5.04
N LYS A 310 9.49 6.41 -4.70
CA LYS A 310 9.77 6.82 -3.31
C LYS A 310 8.49 6.81 -2.46
N CYS A 311 7.36 7.25 -3.00
CA CYS A 311 6.07 7.12 -2.30
C CYS A 311 5.72 5.65 -2.01
N TYR A 312 5.92 4.76 -2.99
CA TYR A 312 5.73 3.32 -2.81
C TYR A 312 6.70 2.74 -1.77
N GLN A 313 7.98 3.11 -1.80
CA GLN A 313 8.96 2.69 -0.81
C GLN A 313 8.57 3.15 0.61
N LYS A 314 8.03 4.35 0.80
CA LYS A 314 7.55 4.82 2.11
C LYS A 314 6.38 3.98 2.63
N VAL A 315 5.38 3.71 1.78
CA VAL A 315 4.25 2.83 2.15
C VAL A 315 4.73 1.43 2.46
N ARG A 316 5.62 0.88 1.63
CA ARG A 316 6.28 -0.39 1.85
C ARG A 316 6.97 -0.43 3.21
N SER A 317 7.79 0.56 3.53
CA SER A 317 8.50 0.61 4.82
C SER A 317 7.55 0.67 6.00
N CYS A 318 6.47 1.46 5.91
CA CYS A 318 5.45 1.51 6.97
C CYS A 318 4.77 0.15 7.19
N ILE A 319 4.34 -0.50 6.10
CA ILE A 319 3.72 -1.83 6.16
C ILE A 319 4.71 -2.84 6.68
N TYR A 320 5.93 -2.83 6.16
CA TYR A 320 6.98 -3.76 6.56
C TYR A 320 7.28 -3.66 8.06
N VAL A 321 7.47 -2.44 8.59
CA VAL A 321 7.74 -2.22 10.01
C VAL A 321 6.59 -2.73 10.87
N CYS A 322 5.33 -2.43 10.54
CA CYS A 322 4.20 -2.89 11.34
C CYS A 322 3.95 -4.40 11.20
N HIS A 323 4.03 -4.92 9.98
CA HIS A 323 3.71 -6.30 9.63
C HIS A 323 4.76 -7.30 10.11
N ASP A 324 6.03 -7.05 9.80
CA ASP A 324 7.15 -7.93 10.16
C ASP A 324 7.30 -8.02 11.68
N THR A 325 7.22 -6.87 12.35
CA THR A 325 7.21 -6.78 13.81
C THR A 325 6.10 -7.62 14.44
N ALA A 326 4.88 -7.52 13.90
CA ALA A 326 3.75 -8.29 14.37
C ALA A 326 3.94 -9.80 14.11
N CYS A 327 4.47 -10.18 12.94
CA CYS A 327 4.76 -11.58 12.62
C CYS A 327 5.81 -12.19 13.56
N ILE A 328 6.87 -11.45 13.86
CA ILE A 328 7.95 -11.93 14.73
C ILE A 328 7.45 -12.07 16.17
N LEU A 329 6.67 -11.10 16.66
CA LEU A 329 6.00 -11.21 17.95
C LEU A 329 5.03 -12.41 17.98
N GLY A 330 4.25 -12.60 16.92
CA GLY A 330 3.32 -13.71 16.77
C GLY A 330 4.02 -15.07 16.76
N ALA A 331 5.14 -15.20 16.04
CA ALA A 331 5.94 -16.42 16.02
C ALA A 331 6.56 -16.71 17.40
N ALA A 332 7.18 -15.71 18.03
CA ALA A 332 7.80 -15.88 19.35
C ALA A 332 6.78 -16.30 20.41
N THR A 333 5.62 -15.63 20.44
CA THR A 333 4.53 -15.95 21.37
C THR A 333 3.92 -17.34 21.10
N SER A 334 3.77 -17.74 19.83
CA SER A 334 3.25 -19.07 19.48
C SER A 334 4.21 -20.21 19.85
N ILE A 335 5.52 -19.98 19.73
CA ILE A 335 6.55 -20.94 20.15
C ILE A 335 6.48 -21.12 21.67
N SER A 336 6.45 -20.03 22.43
CA SER A 336 6.41 -20.12 23.89
C SER A 336 5.08 -20.68 24.39
N TRP A 337 3.97 -20.36 23.74
CA TRP A 337 2.67 -20.99 24.00
C TRP A 337 2.75 -22.52 23.84
N PHE A 338 3.41 -23.00 22.78
CA PHE A 338 3.60 -24.43 22.56
C PHE A 338 4.39 -25.10 23.71
N TYR A 339 5.47 -24.48 24.17
CA TYR A 339 6.24 -25.00 25.30
C TYR A 339 5.42 -25.02 26.59
N MET A 340 4.71 -23.93 26.91
CA MET A 340 3.86 -23.85 28.10
C MET A 340 2.75 -24.92 28.11
N VAL A 341 2.09 -25.13 26.97
CA VAL A 341 1.02 -26.13 26.87
C VAL A 341 1.56 -27.55 27.06
N ASN A 342 2.75 -27.86 26.54
CA ASN A 342 3.37 -29.18 26.74
C ASN A 342 3.79 -29.39 28.19
N ASP A 343 4.32 -28.36 28.85
CA ASP A 343 4.73 -28.41 30.25
C ASP A 343 3.55 -28.70 31.19
N MET A 344 2.44 -27.97 31.01
CA MET A 344 1.22 -28.16 31.81
C MET A 344 0.60 -29.56 31.69
N VAL A 345 0.79 -30.24 30.54
CA VAL A 345 0.32 -31.63 30.34
C VAL A 345 1.26 -32.63 30.99
N ASN A 346 2.58 -32.42 30.91
CA ASN A 346 3.55 -33.29 31.56
C ASN A 346 3.40 -33.28 33.09
N ASP A 347 3.02 -32.13 33.64
CA ASP A 347 2.73 -31.97 35.08
C ASP A 347 1.37 -32.56 35.51
N GLY A 348 0.59 -33.13 34.58
CA GLY A 348 -0.71 -33.74 34.88
C GLY A 348 -1.79 -32.74 35.33
N SER A 349 -1.57 -31.44 35.11
CA SER A 349 -2.42 -30.37 35.65
C SER A 349 -3.72 -30.13 34.86
N LYS A 350 -3.87 -30.75 33.68
CA LYS A 350 -4.98 -30.50 32.74
C LYS A 350 -5.43 -31.77 32.01
N ASP A 351 -6.72 -31.82 31.71
CA ASP A 351 -7.36 -32.92 30.97
C ASP A 351 -6.93 -32.99 29.49
N HIS A 352 -7.01 -34.18 28.91
CA HIS A 352 -6.64 -34.42 27.50
C HIS A 352 -7.46 -33.59 26.50
N GLU A 353 -8.73 -33.33 26.80
CA GLU A 353 -9.62 -32.52 25.95
C GLU A 353 -9.17 -31.05 25.88
N TRP A 354 -8.72 -30.49 27.01
CA TRP A 354 -8.15 -29.14 27.06
C TRP A 354 -6.89 -29.04 26.21
N PHE A 355 -6.01 -30.04 26.27
CA PHE A 355 -4.81 -30.09 25.45
C PHE A 355 -5.11 -30.11 23.95
N VAL A 356 -6.08 -30.93 23.52
CA VAL A 356 -6.49 -30.97 22.11
C VAL A 356 -7.06 -29.62 21.65
N MET A 357 -7.86 -28.95 22.50
CA MET A 357 -8.38 -27.61 22.21
C MET A 357 -7.24 -26.59 22.04
N GLU A 358 -6.29 -26.52 22.98
CA GLU A 358 -5.19 -25.55 22.91
C GLU A 358 -4.24 -25.82 21.75
N LYS A 359 -4.01 -27.09 21.40
CA LYS A 359 -3.25 -27.46 20.21
C LYS A 359 -3.91 -26.94 18.93
N ASN A 360 -5.23 -27.04 18.82
CA ASN A 360 -5.97 -26.53 17.66
C ASN A 360 -5.95 -25.00 17.58
N VAL A 361 -6.00 -24.30 18.72
CA VAL A 361 -5.85 -22.84 18.81
C VAL A 361 -4.43 -22.44 18.38
N ASN A 362 -3.40 -23.14 18.84
CA ASN A 362 -2.03 -22.86 18.44
C ASN A 362 -1.81 -23.09 16.94
N PHE A 363 -2.38 -24.17 16.38
CA PHE A 363 -2.34 -24.41 14.93
C PHE A 363 -3.02 -23.29 14.12
N MET A 364 -4.15 -22.76 14.61
CA MET A 364 -4.82 -21.60 14.00
C MET A 364 -3.89 -20.38 13.97
N ILE A 365 -3.27 -20.04 15.11
CA ILE A 365 -2.34 -18.90 15.20
C ILE A 365 -1.14 -19.11 14.24
N TRP A 366 -0.58 -20.32 14.20
CA TRP A 366 0.51 -20.65 13.28
C TRP A 366 0.11 -20.52 11.81
N SER A 367 -1.11 -20.93 11.44
CA SER A 367 -1.63 -20.75 10.09
C SER A 367 -1.69 -19.26 9.71
N ASP A 368 -2.14 -18.40 10.64
CA ASP A 368 -2.24 -16.96 10.43
C ASP A 368 -0.85 -16.31 10.32
N VAL A 369 0.06 -16.65 11.23
CA VAL A 369 1.46 -16.19 11.20
C VAL A 369 2.15 -16.65 9.90
N ALA A 370 1.94 -17.90 9.48
CA ALA A 370 2.50 -18.42 8.24
C ALA A 370 1.93 -17.71 7.00
N MET A 371 0.63 -17.40 6.99
CA MET A 371 -0.02 -16.62 5.94
C MET A 371 0.61 -15.22 5.85
N PHE A 372 0.76 -14.55 7.00
CA PHE A 372 1.36 -13.22 7.08
C PHE A 372 2.84 -13.22 6.67
N PHE A 373 3.62 -14.20 7.14
CA PHE A 373 5.06 -14.30 6.87
C PHE A 373 5.36 -14.73 5.43
N SER A 374 4.46 -15.45 4.77
CA SER A 374 4.63 -15.84 3.37
C SER A 374 4.12 -14.78 2.39
N LEU A 375 2.84 -14.38 2.50
CA LEU A 375 2.21 -13.50 1.53
C LEU A 375 2.72 -12.05 1.60
N GLY A 376 3.06 -11.56 2.79
CA GLY A 376 3.58 -10.19 2.99
C GLY A 376 4.88 -9.93 2.22
N PRO A 377 5.98 -10.67 2.52
CA PRO A 377 7.23 -10.54 1.78
C PRO A 377 7.08 -10.84 0.28
N LEU A 378 6.25 -11.82 -0.10
CA LEU A 378 5.98 -12.13 -1.51
C LEU A 378 5.25 -10.99 -2.24
N ALA A 379 4.37 -10.24 -1.57
CA ALA A 379 3.73 -9.06 -2.13
C ALA A 379 4.73 -7.90 -2.27
N ILE A 380 5.55 -7.69 -1.24
CA ILE A 380 6.46 -6.54 -1.15
C ILE A 380 7.72 -6.69 -2.03
N GLY A 381 8.21 -7.92 -2.23
CA GLY A 381 9.43 -8.21 -3.00
C GLY A 381 10.62 -8.60 -2.15
N GLY A 382 10.36 -9.30 -1.05
CA GLY A 382 11.35 -9.64 -0.05
C GLY A 382 11.67 -8.47 0.89
N PHE A 383 12.80 -8.59 1.59
CA PHE A 383 13.26 -7.65 2.61
C PHE A 383 13.74 -6.31 2.04
N ASN A 384 14.19 -6.30 0.79
CA ASN A 384 14.72 -5.10 0.16
C ASN A 384 14.21 -4.96 -1.28
N ALA A 385 13.15 -4.19 -1.52
CA ALA A 385 12.71 -3.90 -2.90
C ALA A 385 13.57 -2.84 -3.62
N ASN A 386 14.70 -2.40 -3.04
CA ASN A 386 15.65 -1.53 -3.75
C ASN A 386 16.30 -2.25 -4.93
N TYR A 387 16.26 -3.60 -4.98
CA TYR A 387 16.70 -4.37 -6.14
C TYR A 387 16.04 -3.89 -7.45
N ILE A 388 14.80 -3.40 -7.41
CA ILE A 388 14.11 -2.88 -8.61
C ILE A 388 14.84 -1.66 -9.16
N TRP A 389 15.27 -0.77 -8.27
CA TRP A 389 16.02 0.44 -8.61
C TRP A 389 17.48 0.12 -8.96
N GLU A 390 18.13 -0.76 -8.19
CA GLU A 390 19.50 -1.21 -8.44
C GLU A 390 19.60 -1.91 -9.81
N ASN A 391 18.66 -2.81 -10.13
CA ASN A 391 18.61 -3.46 -11.44
C ASN A 391 18.42 -2.45 -12.57
N PHE A 392 17.63 -1.40 -12.34
CA PHE A 392 17.47 -0.31 -13.31
C PHE A 392 18.78 0.47 -13.49
N GLN A 393 19.46 0.86 -12.41
CA GLN A 393 20.76 1.54 -12.48
C GLN A 393 21.81 0.69 -13.19
N ILE A 394 21.90 -0.60 -12.86
CA ILE A 394 22.81 -1.57 -13.49
C ILE A 394 22.51 -1.66 -14.99
N SER A 395 21.23 -1.76 -15.36
CA SER A 395 20.83 -1.80 -16.77
C SER A 395 21.21 -0.52 -17.53
N VAL A 396 21.08 0.66 -16.91
CA VAL A 396 21.52 1.93 -17.50
C VAL A 396 23.05 1.95 -17.71
N ILE A 397 23.82 1.41 -16.76
CA ILE A 397 25.29 1.32 -16.89
C ILE A 397 25.67 0.40 -18.07
N PHE A 398 24.99 -0.73 -18.24
CA PHE A 398 25.24 -1.65 -19.35
C PHE A 398 24.77 -1.11 -20.72
N MET A 399 23.84 -0.17 -20.74
CA MET A 399 23.37 0.48 -21.98
C MET A 399 24.32 1.56 -22.50
N LYS A 400 25.35 1.93 -21.73
CA LYS A 400 26.30 2.98 -22.11
C LYS A 400 27.01 2.63 -23.42
N ARG A 401 26.80 3.48 -24.43
CA ARG A 401 27.51 3.45 -25.71
C ARG A 401 28.62 4.52 -25.74
N ASP A 402 29.65 4.27 -26.53
CA ASP A 402 30.78 5.20 -26.64
C ASP A 402 30.45 6.46 -27.45
N GLU A 403 29.54 6.36 -28.42
CA GLU A 403 29.11 7.48 -29.28
C GLU A 403 28.48 8.62 -28.48
N GLU A 404 27.72 8.32 -27.43
CA GLU A 404 26.98 9.28 -26.61
C GLU A 404 27.41 9.21 -25.13
N ARG A 405 28.71 9.01 -24.91
CA ARG A 405 29.29 8.82 -23.57
C ARG A 405 28.93 9.95 -22.59
N LYS A 406 28.80 11.19 -23.07
CA LYS A 406 28.44 12.36 -22.24
C LYS A 406 27.01 12.24 -21.70
N PHE A 407 26.04 11.95 -22.56
CA PHE A 407 24.64 11.72 -22.17
C PHE A 407 24.52 10.64 -21.09
N TRP A 408 25.10 9.45 -21.33
CA TRP A 408 25.02 8.34 -20.38
C TRP A 408 25.71 8.66 -19.05
N ASN A 409 26.86 9.33 -19.08
CA ASN A 409 27.55 9.74 -17.85
C ASN A 409 26.70 10.74 -17.02
N ASP A 410 26.02 11.68 -17.68
CA ASP A 410 25.17 12.65 -17.00
C ASP A 410 23.91 12.00 -16.41
N ILE A 411 23.30 11.04 -17.11
CA ILE A 411 22.21 10.21 -16.57
C ILE A 411 22.70 9.39 -15.38
N ILE A 412 23.83 8.69 -15.49
CA ILE A 412 24.38 7.88 -14.38
C ILE A 412 24.70 8.77 -13.17
N ARG A 413 25.28 9.95 -13.39
CA ARG A 413 25.55 10.92 -12.31
C ARG A 413 24.25 11.36 -11.64
N PHE A 414 23.22 11.65 -12.42
CA PHE A 414 21.89 11.97 -11.91
C PHE A 414 21.31 10.80 -11.10
N LEU A 415 21.37 9.56 -11.60
CA LEU A 415 20.85 8.39 -10.88
C LEU A 415 21.55 8.15 -9.53
N LYS A 416 22.86 8.41 -9.45
CA LYS A 416 23.61 8.36 -8.19
C LYS A 416 23.20 9.49 -7.22
N GLN A 417 22.94 10.69 -7.73
CA GLN A 417 22.54 11.82 -6.90
C GLN A 417 21.15 11.67 -6.27
N VAL A 418 20.22 10.96 -6.92
CA VAL A 418 18.85 10.81 -6.40
C VAL A 418 18.65 9.52 -5.58
N GLN A 419 19.70 8.71 -5.45
CA GLN A 419 19.74 7.56 -4.55
C GLN A 419 19.82 8.08 -3.10
N ASP A 420 18.66 8.20 -2.46
CA ASP A 420 18.58 8.43 -1.02
C ASP A 420 18.66 7.07 -0.31
N ASP A 421 19.54 6.95 0.67
CA ASP A 421 19.59 5.79 1.55
C ASP A 421 18.29 5.73 2.35
N VAL A 422 17.44 4.74 2.06
CA VAL A 422 16.29 4.44 2.91
C VAL A 422 16.86 3.83 4.20
N PRO A 423 16.64 4.46 5.36
CA PRO A 423 17.23 3.98 6.61
C PRO A 423 16.75 2.55 6.90
N LEU A 424 17.71 1.70 7.25
CA LEU A 424 17.55 0.27 7.52
C LEU A 424 16.86 0.02 8.89
N ILE A 425 15.70 0.66 9.10
CA ILE A 425 14.96 0.68 10.37
C ILE A 425 14.46 -0.72 10.80
N SER A 426 14.46 -1.69 9.88
CA SER A 426 13.97 -3.05 10.10
C SER A 426 14.71 -3.80 11.22
N LEU A 427 16.05 -3.89 11.20
CA LEU A 427 16.78 -4.77 12.10
C LEU A 427 16.69 -4.33 13.57
N THR A 428 16.80 -3.03 13.82
CA THR A 428 16.70 -2.47 15.17
C THR A 428 15.29 -2.62 15.75
N THR A 429 14.26 -2.51 14.92
CA THR A 429 12.87 -2.71 15.35
C THR A 429 12.61 -4.17 15.70
N VAL A 430 13.13 -5.10 14.88
CA VAL A 430 13.06 -6.54 15.15
C VAL A 430 13.78 -6.89 16.46
N LEU A 431 15.03 -6.41 16.63
CA LEU A 431 15.80 -6.66 17.85
C LEU A 431 15.17 -6.01 19.09
N ALA A 432 14.57 -4.83 18.96
CA ALA A 432 13.86 -4.18 20.06
C ALA A 432 12.62 -4.99 20.49
N MET A 433 11.89 -5.57 19.54
CA MET A 433 10.68 -6.35 19.85
C MET A 433 10.99 -7.74 20.40
N VAL A 434 12.04 -8.39 19.86
CA VAL A 434 12.60 -9.61 20.48
C VAL A 434 13.12 -9.29 21.89
N GLY A 435 13.82 -8.18 22.07
CA GLY A 435 14.30 -7.75 23.39
C GLY A 435 13.18 -7.46 24.38
N LEU A 436 12.09 -6.82 23.93
CA LEU A 436 10.92 -6.53 24.76
C LEU A 436 10.18 -7.83 25.13
N TYR A 437 10.02 -8.75 24.18
CA TYR A 437 9.47 -10.07 24.43
C TYR A 437 10.30 -10.86 25.44
N VAL A 438 11.62 -10.94 25.23
CA VAL A 438 12.56 -11.60 26.14
C VAL A 438 12.51 -10.97 27.53
N THR A 439 12.42 -9.65 27.63
CA THR A 439 12.32 -8.95 28.93
C THR A 439 11.01 -9.29 29.65
N VAL A 440 9.90 -9.41 28.94
CA VAL A 440 8.58 -9.72 29.54
C VAL A 440 8.54 -11.16 30.05
N GLU A 441 9.08 -12.12 29.31
CA GLU A 441 9.06 -13.54 29.70
C GLU A 441 10.19 -13.92 30.66
N PHE A 442 11.42 -13.51 30.37
CA PHE A 442 12.60 -13.93 31.15
C PHE A 442 12.97 -12.94 32.26
N GLY A 443 12.44 -11.72 32.27
CA GLY A 443 12.72 -10.72 33.31
C GLY A 443 12.19 -11.10 34.71
N LYS A 444 11.44 -12.20 34.83
CA LYS A 444 10.89 -12.71 36.09
C LYS A 444 11.36 -14.11 36.46
N GLN A 445 12.22 -14.76 35.66
CA GLN A 445 12.92 -15.93 36.15
C GLN A 445 13.87 -15.45 37.25
N VAL A 446 13.49 -15.70 38.51
CA VAL A 446 14.44 -15.62 39.63
C VAL A 446 15.47 -16.69 39.32
N VAL A 447 16.62 -16.27 38.80
CA VAL A 447 17.77 -17.14 38.64
C VAL A 447 18.29 -17.39 40.05
N ASP A 448 17.78 -18.43 40.69
CA ASP A 448 18.41 -18.98 41.89
C ASP A 448 19.77 -19.52 41.45
N PHE A 449 20.82 -18.71 41.68
CA PHE A 449 22.22 -19.09 41.52
C PHE A 449 22.71 -19.91 42.70
#